data_AF-A0A958CJB9-F1
#
_entry.id   AF-A0A958CJB9-F1
#
_cell.length_a   1.000
_cell.length_b   1.000
_cell.length_c   1.000
_cell.angle_alpha   90.00
_cell.angle_beta   90.00
_cell.angle_gamma   90.00
#
_symmetry.space_group_name_H-M   'P 1'
#
loop_
_entity.id
_entity.type
_entity.pdbx_description
1 polymer ?
#
loop_
_entity_poly.entity_id
_entity_poly.type
_entity_poly.pdbx_seq_one_letter_code
_entity_poly.pdbx_strand_id
1 'polypeptide(L)'
;INAQGLDIPWLQWLAPTPGAGVDYAPLIPWFGRVLIGIFLGNMFYPGGQRGFTLPDFANNLLVRFLRIMGENSLLIYLIHQPIMIATLTMLGIIHLF
;
A
#
# COMPACT_ATOMS: atom_id res chain seq x y z
N ILE A 1 -16.93 20.19 10.60
CA ILE A 1 -16.82 19.10 11.58
C ILE A 1 -15.35 19.04 11.97
N ASN A 2 -14.99 19.60 13.11
CA ASN A 2 -13.59 19.67 13.55
C ASN A 2 -13.13 18.26 13.87
N ALA A 3 -12.18 17.72 13.09
CA ALA A 3 -11.57 16.42 13.34
C ALA A 3 -10.60 16.52 14.52
N GLN A 4 -11.13 16.79 15.71
CA GLN A 4 -10.42 16.45 16.94
C GLN A 4 -10.48 14.92 16.98
N GLY A 5 -9.34 14.29 16.66
CA GLY A 5 -9.18 12.86 16.86
C GLY A 5 -9.53 12.50 18.30
N LEU A 6 -10.00 11.28 18.53
CA LEU A 6 -10.34 10.83 19.88
C LEU A 6 -9.12 11.01 20.79
N ASP A 7 -9.20 11.91 21.78
CA ASP A 7 -8.18 12.16 22.81
C ASP A 7 -8.12 11.02 23.85
N ILE A 8 -8.22 9.80 23.35
CA ILE A 8 -8.23 8.57 24.12
C ILE A 8 -7.03 7.75 23.60
N PRO A 9 -5.87 7.79 24.28
CA PRO A 9 -4.61 7.23 23.78
C PRO A 9 -4.70 5.77 23.33
N TRP A 10 -5.52 4.96 24.01
CA TRP A 10 -5.69 3.54 23.70
C TRP A 10 -6.60 3.26 22.50
N LEU A 11 -7.36 4.24 21.99
CA LEU A 11 -8.25 4.10 20.82
C LEU A 11 -7.67 4.72 19.55
N GLN A 12 -6.46 5.26 19.60
CA GLN A 12 -5.86 5.97 18.48
C GLN A 12 -5.78 5.09 17.22
N TRP A 13 -5.60 3.77 17.35
CA TRP A 13 -5.57 2.81 16.23
C TRP A 13 -6.92 2.61 15.50
N LEU A 14 -8.03 3.09 16.08
CA LEU A 14 -9.36 2.93 15.48
C LEU A 14 -9.71 4.08 14.52
N ALA A 15 -9.14 5.26 14.74
CA ALA A 15 -9.50 6.49 14.03
C ALA A 15 -8.26 7.22 13.49
N PRO A 16 -8.40 8.07 12.45
CA PRO A 16 -7.31 8.93 11.99
C PRO A 16 -6.89 9.89 13.10
N THR A 17 -5.62 9.88 13.49
CA THR A 17 -5.06 10.84 14.44
C THR A 17 -4.16 11.85 13.72
N PRO A 18 -4.34 13.16 13.94
CA PRO A 18 -3.44 14.18 13.41
C PRO A 18 -2.00 13.95 13.92
N GLY A 19 -1.02 13.94 13.01
CA GLY A 19 0.40 13.77 13.35
C GLY A 19 0.88 12.32 13.44
N ALA A 20 0.04 11.33 13.13
CA ALA A 20 0.53 9.97 12.90
C ALA A 20 1.51 9.93 11.71
N GLY A 21 2.46 8.99 11.76
CA GLY A 21 3.43 8.80 10.67
C GLY A 21 2.73 8.56 9.33
N VAL A 22 3.44 8.84 8.22
CA VAL A 22 2.90 8.75 6.84
C VAL A 22 2.31 7.37 6.53
N ASP A 23 2.82 6.32 7.18
CA ASP A 23 2.38 4.93 6.99
C ASP A 23 1.25 4.50 7.94
N TYR A 24 0.65 5.42 8.69
CA TYR A 24 -0.45 5.10 9.59
C TYR A 24 -1.77 4.90 8.83
N ALA A 25 -2.31 3.69 8.91
CA ALA A 25 -3.64 3.34 8.41
C ALA A 25 -4.55 2.92 9.57
N PRO A 26 -5.62 3.68 9.89
CA PRO A 26 -6.53 3.34 10.99
C PRO A 26 -7.29 2.05 10.70
N LEU A 27 -7.65 1.28 11.73
CA LEU A 27 -8.34 0.00 11.51
C LEU A 27 -9.68 0.19 10.77
N ILE A 28 -10.47 1.21 11.13
CA ILE A 28 -11.69 1.55 10.41
C ILE A 28 -11.38 2.72 9.46
N PRO A 29 -11.67 2.61 8.14
CA PRO A 29 -12.35 1.52 7.43
C PRO A 29 -11.41 0.49 6.78
N TRP A 30 -10.09 0.58 6.98
CA TRP A 30 -9.11 -0.23 6.24
C TRP A 30 -9.29 -1.73 6.44
N PHE A 31 -9.77 -2.16 7.61
CA PHE A 31 -10.11 -3.55 7.88
C PHE A 31 -11.15 -4.12 6.92
N GLY A 32 -12.08 -3.30 6.41
CA GLY A 32 -13.02 -3.72 5.37
C GLY A 32 -12.32 -4.21 4.10
N ARG A 33 -11.24 -3.56 3.68
CA ARG A 33 -10.43 -4.01 2.52
C ARG A 33 -9.75 -5.35 2.80
N VAL A 34 -9.28 -5.55 4.03
CA VAL A 34 -8.71 -6.84 4.46
C VAL A 34 -9.75 -7.95 4.38
N LEU A 35 -10.96 -7.70 4.88
CA LEU A 35 -12.07 -8.66 4.81
C LEU A 35 -12.46 -9.00 3.37
N ILE A 36 -12.52 -8.01 2.47
CA ILE A 36 -12.75 -8.25 1.04
C ILE A 36 -11.65 -9.17 0.47
N GLY A 37 -10.39 -8.92 0.81
CA GLY A 37 -9.27 -9.78 0.41
C GLY A 37 -9.41 -11.21 0.92
N ILE A 38 -9.78 -11.39 2.19
CA ILE A 38 -10.03 -12.71 2.79
C ILE A 38 -11.19 -13.42 2.10
N PHE A 39 -12.28 -12.71 1.81
CA PHE A 39 -13.43 -13.27 1.11
C PHE A 39 -13.05 -13.76 -0.30
N LEU A 40 -12.37 -12.92 -1.08
CA LEU A 40 -11.90 -13.28 -2.42
C LEU A 40 -10.89 -14.43 -2.37
N GLY A 41 -9.99 -14.43 -1.39
CA GLY A 41 -9.04 -15.52 -1.14
C GLY A 41 -9.74 -16.85 -0.89
N ASN A 42 -10.73 -16.88 0.02
CA ASN A 42 -11.51 -18.08 0.27
C ASN A 42 -12.33 -18.54 -0.95
N MET A 43 -12.84 -17.59 -1.75
CA MET A 43 -13.61 -17.89 -2.95
C MET A 43 -12.74 -18.49 -4.07
N PHE A 44 -11.55 -17.95 -4.31
CA PHE A 44 -10.67 -18.37 -5.42
C PHE A 44 -9.63 -19.42 -5.04
N TYR A 45 -9.33 -19.58 -3.75
CA TYR A 45 -8.31 -20.49 -3.23
C TYR A 45 -8.88 -21.43 -2.13
N PRO A 46 -9.89 -22.25 -2.44
CA PRO A 46 -10.45 -23.19 -1.46
C PRO A 46 -9.36 -24.16 -0.96
N GLY A 47 -9.22 -24.29 0.36
CA GLY A 47 -8.19 -25.15 0.97
C GLY A 47 -6.75 -24.67 0.73
N GLY A 48 -6.56 -23.38 0.39
CA GLY A 48 -5.25 -22.82 0.05
C GLY A 48 -4.72 -23.22 -1.33
N GLN A 49 -5.51 -23.99 -2.09
CA GLN A 49 -5.17 -24.39 -3.45
C GLN A 49 -5.91 -23.51 -4.44
N ARG A 50 -5.21 -23.11 -5.51
CA ARG A 50 -5.80 -22.30 -6.56
C ARG A 50 -6.89 -23.10 -7.29
N GLY A 51 -8.13 -22.62 -7.24
CA GLY A 51 -9.28 -23.29 -7.88
C GLY A 51 -9.40 -23.08 -9.40
N PHE A 52 -8.43 -22.41 -10.03
CA PHE A 52 -8.47 -22.05 -11.45
C PHE A 52 -7.09 -22.24 -12.11
N THR A 53 -7.09 -22.49 -13.41
CA THR A 53 -5.88 -22.57 -14.22
C THR A 53 -5.51 -21.19 -14.75
N LEU A 54 -4.23 -20.83 -14.64
CA LEU A 54 -3.70 -19.62 -15.30
C LEU A 54 -3.02 -20.02 -16.61
N PRO A 55 -3.15 -19.20 -17.66
CA PRO A 55 -2.30 -19.30 -18.83
C PRO A 55 -0.82 -19.16 -18.46
N ASP A 56 0.06 -19.80 -19.23
CA ASP A 56 1.50 -19.59 -19.08
C ASP A 56 1.88 -18.21 -19.64
N PHE A 57 2.18 -17.30 -18.73
CA PHE A 57 2.63 -15.95 -19.06
C PHE A 57 4.15 -15.78 -18.95
N ALA A 58 4.93 -16.86 -18.79
CA ALA A 58 6.37 -16.79 -18.58
C ALA A 58 7.11 -16.04 -19.70
N ASN A 59 6.63 -16.15 -20.94
CA ASN A 59 7.22 -15.48 -22.10
C ASN A 59 6.70 -14.05 -22.33
N ASN A 60 5.75 -13.57 -21.53
CA ASN A 60 5.24 -12.21 -21.67
C ASN A 60 6.19 -11.21 -20.99
N LEU A 61 6.80 -10.35 -21.80
CA LEU A 61 7.72 -9.29 -21.35
C LEU A 61 7.09 -8.38 -20.28
N LEU A 62 5.80 -8.05 -20.42
CA LEU A 62 5.10 -7.20 -19.46
C LEU A 62 4.95 -7.88 -18.10
N VAL A 63 4.60 -9.17 -18.09
CA VAL A 63 4.47 -9.95 -16.85
C VAL A 63 5.81 -10.12 -16.16
N ARG A 64 6.88 -10.37 -16.93
CA ARG A 64 8.23 -10.45 -16.40
C ARG A 64 8.70 -9.12 -15.80
N PHE A 65 8.38 -8.00 -16.46
CA PHE A 65 8.69 -6.67 -15.94
C PHE A 65 7.94 -6.37 -14.64
N LEU A 66 6.62 -6.61 -14.61
CA LEU A 66 5.79 -6.44 -13.40
C LEU A 66 6.29 -7.32 -12.25
N ARG A 67 6.71 -8.55 -12.54
CA ARG A 67 7.32 -9.45 -11.55
C ARG A 67 8.58 -8.84 -10.93
N ILE A 68 9.52 -8.37 -11.76
CA ILE A 68 10.77 -7.76 -11.27
C ILE A 68 10.49 -6.52 -10.42
N MET A 69 9.51 -5.69 -10.83
CA MET A 69 9.09 -4.54 -10.02
C MET A 69 8.47 -4.95 -8.68
N GLY A 70 7.67 -6.01 -8.66
CA GLY A 70 7.09 -6.53 -7.41
C GLY A 70 8.15 -7.12 -6.47
N GLU A 71 9.07 -7.93 -7.00
CA GLU A 71 10.14 -8.58 -6.22
C GLU A 71 11.13 -7.57 -5.62
N ASN A 72 11.37 -6.45 -6.30
CA ASN A 72 12.25 -5.38 -5.83
C ASN A 72 11.49 -4.17 -5.28
N SER A 73 10.24 -4.37 -4.87
CA SER A 73 9.32 -3.30 -4.44
C SER A 73 9.89 -2.44 -3.30
N LEU A 74 10.59 -3.04 -2.33
CA LEU A 74 11.23 -2.28 -1.24
C LEU A 74 12.33 -1.34 -1.75
N LEU A 75 13.21 -1.83 -2.62
CA LEU A 75 14.28 -1.03 -3.19
C LEU A 75 13.70 0.12 -4.04
N ILE A 76 12.69 -0.19 -4.85
CA ILE A 76 11.96 0.80 -5.64
C ILE A 76 11.32 1.85 -4.72
N TYR A 77 10.67 1.44 -3.63
CA TYR A 77 10.06 2.34 -2.66
C TYR A 77 11.09 3.29 -2.04
N LEU A 78 12.23 2.76 -1.58
CA LEU A 78 13.29 3.55 -0.97
C LEU A 78 13.94 4.54 -1.94
N ILE A 79 14.10 4.18 -3.21
CA ILE A 79 14.67 5.06 -4.25
C ILE A 79 13.65 6.09 -4.73
N HIS A 80 12.35 5.76 -4.73
CA HIS A 80 11.33 6.66 -5.22
C HIS A 80 11.19 7.92 -4.36
N GLN A 81 11.32 7.79 -3.03
CA GLN A 81 11.25 8.94 -2.10
C GLN A 81 12.28 10.05 -2.40
N PRO A 82 13.60 9.79 -2.50
CA PRO A 82 14.59 10.82 -2.84
C PRO A 82 14.42 11.35 -4.28
N ILE A 83 14.00 10.51 -5.24
CA ILE A 83 13.73 10.97 -6.62
C ILE A 83 12.57 11.98 -6.63
N MET A 84 11.49 11.71 -5.91
CA MET A 84 10.36 12.63 -5.77
C MET A 84 10.81 13.95 -5.17
N ILE A 85 11.56 13.92 -4.07
CA ILE A 85 12.09 15.13 -3.43
C ILE A 85 12.99 15.91 -4.39
N ALA A 86 13.93 15.25 -5.06
CA ALA A 86 14.85 15.88 -6.01
C ALA A 86 14.10 16.53 -7.17
N THR A 87 13.12 15.85 -7.74
CA THR A 87 12.32 16.34 -8.88
C THR A 87 11.49 17.55 -8.47
N LEU A 88 10.81 17.48 -7.33
CA LEU A 88 9.99 18.57 -6.83
C LEU A 88 10.83 19.80 -6.44
N THR A 89 12.07 19.59 -5.98
CA THR A 89 13.03 20.67 -5.72
C THR A 89 13.54 21.29 -7.02
N MET A 90 13.89 20.48 -8.04
CA MET A 90 14.31 20.98 -9.35
C MET A 90 13.23 21.81 -10.05
N LEU A 91 11.96 21.45 -9.86
CA LEU A 91 10.82 22.21 -10.35
C LEU A 91 10.51 23.46 -9.52
N GLY A 92 11.22 23.70 -8.41
CA GLY A 92 11.01 24.85 -7.53
C GLY A 92 9.72 24.78 -6.70
N ILE A 93 9.10 23.60 -6.60
CA ILE A 93 7.84 23.41 -5.85
C ILE A 93 8.13 23.33 -4.34
N ILE A 94 9.27 22.72 -3.97
CA ILE A 94 9.70 22.58 -2.58
C ILE A 94 11.05 23.25 -2.42
N HIS A 95 11.19 24.05 -1.36
CA HIS A 95 12.48 24.56 -0.92
C HIS A 95 13.02 23.64 0.18
N LEU A 96 14.12 22.94 -0.13
CA LEU A 96 14.92 22.22 0.87
C LEU A 96 15.78 23.24 1.62
N PHE A 97 15.18 23.86 2.65
CA PHE A 97 15.77 24.86 3.55
C PHE A 97 16.22 26.18 2.90
#